data_AF-A0A0Q9TAR7-F1
#
_entry.id   AF-A0A0Q9TAR7-F1
#
_cell.length_a   1.000
_cell.length_b   1.000
_cell.length_c   1.000
_cell.angle_alpha   90.00
_cell.angle_beta   90.00
_cell.angle_gamma   90.00
#
_symmetry.space_group_name_H-M   'P 1'
#
loop_
_entity.id
_entity.type
_entity.pdbx_description
1 polymer ?
#
loop_
_entity_poly.entity_id
_entity_poly.type
_entity_poly.pdbx_seq_one_letter_code
_entity_poly.pdbx_strand_id
1 'polypeptide(L)'
;MIRRRRSRHPAHQLAVASAVLATLLVGACGDDGDEGGGDGSNNNAQVCSDVDALRTSVAGITEVTVDADVLTSLQDQVDQVRTDVSTLIDDAQDAYGPEVSDVDQAVSGLTKSLEAAAEDPSAATLSDVRTARQALTSAVTALTGAVTDC
;
A
#
# COMPACT_ATOMS: atom_id res chain seq x y z
N MET A 1 9.15 6.34 -59.43
CA MET A 1 8.59 7.67 -59.77
C MET A 1 7.98 8.30 -58.53
N ILE A 2 8.25 9.58 -58.34
CA ILE A 2 8.01 10.45 -57.17
C ILE A 2 6.53 10.85 -57.04
N ARG A 3 5.96 10.89 -55.81
CA ARG A 3 5.13 12.03 -55.35
C ARG A 3 5.29 12.26 -53.83
N ARG A 4 6.00 13.34 -53.49
CA ARG A 4 6.01 13.97 -52.17
C ARG A 4 4.78 14.90 -52.05
N ARG A 5 4.10 14.91 -50.90
CA ARG A 5 3.35 16.07 -50.33
C ARG A 5 3.49 15.99 -48.81
N ARG A 6 4.54 16.54 -48.20
CA ARG A 6 4.57 17.88 -47.55
C ARG A 6 3.23 18.41 -47.05
N SER A 7 3.12 18.38 -45.73
CA SER A 7 2.86 19.53 -44.85
C SER A 7 1.54 20.27 -45.02
N ARG A 8 0.76 20.32 -43.94
CA ARG A 8 0.33 21.56 -43.24
C ARG A 8 -0.55 21.18 -42.07
N HIS A 9 -0.07 21.42 -40.85
CA HIS A 9 -0.94 21.66 -39.71
C HIS A 9 -1.55 23.06 -39.91
N PRO A 10 -2.88 23.22 -39.95
CA PRO A 10 -3.50 24.49 -39.65
C PRO A 10 -3.88 24.49 -38.17
N ALA A 11 -3.28 25.43 -37.44
CA ALA A 11 -3.80 25.89 -36.18
C ALA A 11 -5.21 26.47 -36.43
N HIS A 12 -6.23 25.86 -35.86
CA HIS A 12 -7.49 26.52 -35.58
C HIS A 12 -7.90 26.17 -34.17
N GLN A 13 -7.54 27.06 -33.26
CA GLN A 13 -8.28 27.24 -32.03
C GLN A 13 -9.63 27.84 -32.37
N LEU A 14 -10.70 27.16 -31.99
CA LEU A 14 -12.01 27.75 -31.75
C LEU A 14 -12.62 26.94 -30.60
N ALA A 15 -12.78 27.64 -29.49
CA ALA A 15 -13.40 27.16 -28.26
C ALA A 15 -14.83 26.70 -28.52
N VAL A 16 -15.17 25.50 -28.04
CA VAL A 16 -16.55 25.11 -27.76
C VAL A 16 -16.53 24.38 -26.41
N ALA A 17 -17.26 24.96 -25.48
CA ALA A 17 -17.53 24.45 -24.15
C ALA A 17 -18.46 23.22 -24.20
N SER A 18 -18.37 22.41 -23.14
CA SER A 18 -19.30 21.33 -22.75
C SER A 18 -19.15 19.98 -23.46
N ALA A 19 -18.47 19.04 -22.80
CA ALA A 19 -19.03 17.72 -22.47
C ALA A 19 -18.09 16.97 -21.51
N VAL A 20 -18.67 16.45 -20.44
CA VAL A 20 -18.07 15.54 -19.46
C VAL A 20 -17.43 14.35 -20.19
N LEU A 21 -16.11 14.16 -20.05
CA LEU A 21 -15.44 12.90 -20.40
C LEU A 21 -14.83 12.32 -19.14
N ALA A 22 -15.47 11.27 -18.64
CA ALA A 22 -14.91 10.36 -17.65
C ALA A 22 -13.67 9.68 -18.26
N THR A 23 -12.48 10.09 -17.85
CA THR A 23 -11.26 9.32 -18.08
C THR A 23 -11.25 8.14 -17.11
N LEU A 24 -11.70 6.99 -17.62
CA LEU A 24 -11.37 5.67 -17.08
C LEU A 24 -9.85 5.56 -16.98
N LEU A 25 -9.34 5.55 -15.75
CA LEU A 25 -7.98 5.11 -15.47
C LEU A 25 -7.94 3.59 -15.65
N VAL A 26 -7.53 3.16 -16.83
CA VAL A 26 -7.04 1.81 -17.08
C VAL A 26 -5.67 1.70 -16.42
N GLY A 27 -5.64 1.08 -15.25
CA GLY A 27 -4.44 0.44 -14.70
C GLY A 27 -4.42 -1.00 -15.18
N ALA A 28 -3.68 -1.26 -16.26
CA ALA A 28 -3.48 -2.59 -16.84
C ALA A 28 -2.05 -3.07 -16.58
N CYS A 29 -1.93 -4.23 -15.94
CA CYS A 29 -0.84 -5.20 -16.04
C CYS A 29 -1.41 -6.56 -15.51
N GLY A 30 -2.22 -7.29 -16.30
CA GLY A 30 -1.87 -8.55 -17.01
C GLY A 30 -2.48 -9.74 -16.23
N ASP A 31 -3.11 -10.81 -16.75
CA ASP A 31 -3.15 -11.49 -18.06
C ASP A 31 -4.42 -12.42 -18.10
N ASP A 32 -4.99 -12.62 -19.30
CA ASP A 32 -5.95 -13.68 -19.73
C ASP A 32 -7.28 -14.00 -18.97
N GLY A 33 -8.40 -13.58 -19.57
CA GLY A 33 -9.45 -14.53 -19.99
C GLY A 33 -10.67 -14.82 -19.10
N ASP A 34 -11.85 -14.58 -19.70
CA ASP A 34 -13.15 -15.26 -19.52
C ASP A 34 -14.18 -14.74 -18.50
N GLU A 35 -15.31 -14.30 -19.06
CA GLU A 35 -16.55 -13.93 -18.40
C GLU A 35 -17.19 -15.16 -17.71
N GLY A 36 -17.28 -15.16 -16.38
CA GLY A 36 -18.01 -16.20 -15.66
C GLY A 36 -18.31 -15.82 -14.22
N GLY A 37 -19.60 -15.60 -13.92
CA GLY A 37 -20.08 -15.15 -12.62
C GLY A 37 -19.63 -16.00 -11.43
N GLY A 38 -19.19 -15.32 -10.37
CA GLY A 38 -18.88 -15.89 -9.07
C GLY A 38 -18.81 -14.78 -8.04
N ASP A 39 -19.90 -14.61 -7.30
CA ASP A 39 -20.03 -13.78 -6.09
C ASP A 39 -19.05 -14.35 -5.03
N GLY A 40 -17.77 -14.01 -5.17
CA GLY A 40 -16.66 -14.66 -4.45
C GLY A 40 -15.27 -14.21 -4.91
N SER A 41 -15.10 -13.75 -6.15
CA SER A 41 -13.82 -13.16 -6.62
C SER A 41 -13.58 -11.73 -6.11
N ASN A 42 -14.63 -10.97 -5.79
CA ASN A 42 -14.50 -9.57 -5.37
C ASN A 42 -13.77 -9.42 -4.03
N ASN A 43 -14.04 -10.30 -3.06
CA ASN A 43 -13.43 -10.21 -1.73
C ASN A 43 -11.93 -10.53 -1.80
N ASN A 44 -11.54 -11.51 -2.62
CA ASN A 44 -10.12 -11.84 -2.78
C ASN A 44 -9.36 -10.70 -3.48
N ALA A 45 -9.93 -10.13 -4.55
CA ALA A 45 -9.34 -8.96 -5.22
C ALA A 45 -9.19 -7.75 -4.27
N GLN A 46 -10.15 -7.55 -3.35
CA GLN A 46 -10.07 -6.50 -2.35
C GLN A 46 -8.98 -6.77 -1.31
N VAL A 47 -8.92 -7.99 -0.74
CA VAL A 47 -7.85 -8.39 0.18
C VAL A 47 -6.47 -8.23 -0.47
N CYS A 48 -6.30 -8.59 -1.74
CA CYS A 48 -5.05 -8.35 -2.47
C CYS A 48 -4.69 -6.86 -2.54
N SER A 49 -5.66 -6.01 -2.87
CA SER A 49 -5.46 -4.55 -2.90
C SER A 49 -5.05 -4.01 -1.53
N ASP A 50 -5.66 -4.49 -0.45
CA ASP A 50 -5.35 -4.04 0.91
C ASP A 50 -3.98 -4.52 1.38
N VAL A 51 -3.61 -5.76 1.05
CA VAL A 51 -2.27 -6.31 1.32
C VAL A 51 -1.20 -5.52 0.57
N ASP A 52 -1.44 -5.12 -0.68
CA ASP A 52 -0.49 -4.31 -1.45
C ASP A 52 -0.39 -2.86 -0.94
N ALA A 53 -1.50 -2.27 -0.49
CA ALA A 53 -1.49 -0.99 0.19
C ALA A 53 -0.66 -1.05 1.48
N LEU A 54 -0.90 -2.06 2.32
CA LEU A 54 -0.15 -2.31 3.55
C LEU A 54 1.35 -2.49 3.28
N ARG A 55 1.72 -3.28 2.26
CA ARG A 55 3.12 -3.47 1.84
C ARG A 55 3.78 -2.16 1.46
N THR A 56 3.08 -1.32 0.72
CA THR A 56 3.58 0.00 0.29
C THR A 56 3.83 0.90 1.50
N SER A 57 2.90 0.94 2.45
CA SER A 57 3.04 1.71 3.69
C SER A 57 4.20 1.21 4.56
N VAL A 58 4.36 -0.12 4.67
CA VAL A 58 5.47 -0.74 5.44
C VAL A 58 6.83 -0.51 4.76
N ALA A 59 6.89 -0.53 3.43
CA ALA A 59 8.09 -0.20 2.67
C ALA A 59 8.61 1.21 3.04
N GLY A 60 7.70 2.19 3.09
CA GLY A 60 8.02 3.55 3.53
C GLY A 60 8.72 3.60 4.90
N ILE A 61 8.23 2.84 5.88
CA ILE A 61 8.81 2.76 7.23
C ILE A 61 10.19 2.08 7.23
N THR A 62 10.39 1.07 6.38
CA THR A 62 11.67 0.32 6.31
C THR A 62 12.80 1.08 5.64
N GLU A 63 12.48 1.97 4.70
CA GLU A 63 13.47 2.79 4.00
C GLU A 63 14.02 3.94 4.85
N VAL A 64 13.31 4.34 5.91
CA VAL A 64 13.75 5.40 6.83
C VAL A 64 14.83 4.88 7.79
N THR A 65 15.92 5.62 7.92
CA THR A 65 16.95 5.37 8.95
C THR A 65 16.41 5.82 10.31
N VAL A 66 16.40 4.93 11.31
CA VAL A 66 15.81 5.19 12.63
C VAL A 66 16.78 5.96 13.50
N ASP A 67 16.52 7.25 13.64
CA ASP A 67 17.23 8.21 14.50
C ASP A 67 16.23 9.17 15.17
N ALA A 68 16.68 9.95 16.16
CA ALA A 68 15.80 10.82 16.95
C ALA A 68 15.04 11.86 16.11
N ASP A 69 15.67 12.40 15.05
CA ASP A 69 15.11 13.47 14.22
C ASP A 69 13.91 13.02 13.36
N VAL A 70 13.73 11.72 13.15
CA VAL A 70 12.70 11.17 12.26
C VAL A 70 11.53 10.49 12.99
N LEU A 71 11.57 10.43 14.32
CA LEU A 71 10.58 9.68 15.12
C LEU A 71 9.15 10.17 14.89
N THR A 72 8.93 11.48 14.79
CA THR A 72 7.59 12.05 14.49
C THR A 72 7.10 11.62 13.10
N SER A 73 7.97 11.66 12.08
CA SER A 73 7.59 11.21 10.73
C SER A 73 7.32 9.71 10.68
N LEU A 74 8.02 8.91 11.49
CA LEU A 74 7.75 7.48 11.63
C LEU A 74 6.40 7.21 12.33
N GLN A 75 6.03 8.01 13.31
CA GLN A 75 4.71 7.93 13.96
C GLN A 75 3.59 8.18 12.94
N ASP A 76 3.69 9.25 12.13
CA ASP A 76 2.70 9.55 11.08
C ASP A 76 2.56 8.40 10.07
N GLN A 77 3.67 7.78 9.66
CA GLN A 77 3.65 6.63 8.75
C GLN A 77 3.03 5.38 9.39
N VAL A 78 3.27 5.16 10.69
CA VAL A 78 2.65 4.05 11.43
C VAL A 78 1.15 4.24 11.58
N ASP A 79 0.66 5.48 11.71
CA ASP A 79 -0.78 5.74 11.73
C ASP A 79 -1.45 5.45 10.38
N GLN A 80 -0.74 5.64 9.25
CA GLN A 80 -1.21 5.15 7.96
C GLN A 80 -1.26 3.62 7.93
N VAL A 81 -0.21 2.93 8.38
CA VAL A 81 -0.20 1.46 8.46
C VAL A 81 -1.34 0.92 9.33
N ARG A 82 -1.63 1.57 10.47
CA ARG A 82 -2.77 1.20 11.32
C ARG A 82 -4.10 1.30 10.59
N THR A 83 -4.25 2.35 9.78
CA THR A 83 -5.46 2.52 8.96
C THR A 83 -5.59 1.38 7.96
N ASP A 84 -4.51 1.06 7.24
CA ASP A 84 -4.50 -0.03 6.26
C ASP A 84 -4.76 -1.40 6.92
N VAL A 85 -4.18 -1.65 8.10
CA VAL A 85 -4.43 -2.88 8.87
C VAL A 85 -5.87 -2.96 9.37
N SER A 86 -6.48 -1.84 9.77
CA SER A 86 -7.89 -1.84 10.18
C SER A 86 -8.81 -2.23 9.01
N THR A 87 -8.55 -1.71 7.81
CA THR A 87 -9.29 -2.11 6.60
C THR A 87 -9.08 -3.59 6.30
N LEU A 88 -7.83 -4.06 6.37
CA LEU A 88 -7.52 -5.47 6.16
C LEU A 88 -8.20 -6.39 7.19
N ILE A 89 -8.31 -5.99 8.46
CA ILE A 89 -9.07 -6.76 9.46
C ILE A 89 -10.52 -6.89 9.03
N ASP A 90 -11.16 -5.80 8.62
CA ASP A 90 -12.56 -5.83 8.21
C ASP A 90 -12.79 -6.76 6.99
N ASP A 91 -11.84 -6.80 6.05
CA ASP A 91 -11.98 -7.54 4.79
C ASP A 91 -11.41 -8.97 4.81
N ALA A 92 -10.42 -9.27 5.67
CA ALA A 92 -9.62 -10.49 5.61
C ALA A 92 -9.62 -11.35 6.88
N GLN A 93 -10.16 -10.87 8.01
CA GLN A 93 -10.04 -11.54 9.32
C GLN A 93 -10.63 -12.95 9.35
N ASP A 94 -11.70 -13.21 8.61
CA ASP A 94 -12.34 -14.54 8.58
C ASP A 94 -11.49 -15.58 7.81
N ALA A 95 -10.72 -15.14 6.82
CA ALA A 95 -9.93 -16.02 5.96
C ALA A 95 -8.47 -16.16 6.42
N TYR A 96 -7.87 -15.08 6.93
CA TYR A 96 -6.45 -14.97 7.28
C TYR A 96 -6.24 -14.50 8.72
N GLY A 97 -7.18 -14.84 9.61
CA GLY A 97 -7.24 -14.30 10.96
C GLY A 97 -5.94 -14.37 11.77
N PRO A 98 -5.18 -15.49 11.76
CA PRO A 98 -3.88 -15.56 12.42
C PRO A 98 -2.88 -14.55 11.85
N GLU A 99 -2.71 -14.50 10.53
CA GLU A 99 -1.75 -13.62 9.86
C GLU A 99 -2.12 -12.14 10.04
N VAL A 100 -3.40 -11.80 9.93
CA VAL A 100 -3.91 -10.44 10.18
C VAL A 100 -3.68 -10.03 11.64
N SER A 101 -3.91 -10.95 12.59
CA SER A 101 -3.66 -10.68 14.01
C SER A 101 -2.18 -10.50 14.33
N ASP A 102 -1.30 -11.25 13.67
CA ASP A 102 0.16 -11.08 13.83
C ASP A 102 0.62 -9.71 13.31
N VAL A 103 0.05 -9.24 12.20
CA VAL A 103 0.30 -7.89 11.68
C VAL A 103 -0.17 -6.83 12.67
N ASP A 104 -1.40 -6.91 13.17
CA ASP A 104 -1.95 -5.94 14.15
C ASP A 104 -1.09 -5.87 15.43
N GLN A 105 -0.68 -7.03 15.95
CA GLN A 105 0.22 -7.11 17.11
C GLN A 105 1.57 -6.46 16.81
N ALA A 106 2.13 -6.68 15.63
CA ALA A 106 3.41 -6.09 15.25
C ALA A 106 3.31 -4.56 15.07
N VAL A 107 2.24 -4.04 14.49
CA VAL A 107 1.96 -2.59 14.40
C VAL A 107 1.81 -1.97 15.79
N SER A 108 1.06 -2.63 16.68
CA SER A 108 0.91 -2.23 18.08
C SER A 108 2.25 -2.22 18.82
N GLY A 109 3.11 -3.22 18.58
CA GLY A 109 4.46 -3.27 19.13
C GLY A 109 5.35 -2.12 18.63
N LEU A 110 5.34 -1.86 17.33
CA LEU A 110 6.10 -0.76 16.72
C LEU A 110 5.66 0.60 17.28
N THR A 111 4.35 0.82 17.44
CA THR A 111 3.86 2.09 18.00
C THR A 111 4.38 2.30 19.41
N LYS A 112 4.28 1.29 20.28
CA LYS A 112 4.78 1.39 21.66
C LYS A 112 6.28 1.69 21.71
N SER A 113 7.05 1.08 20.81
CA SER A 113 8.49 1.37 20.70
C SER A 113 8.76 2.81 20.23
N LEU A 114 7.96 3.33 19.29
CA LEU A 114 8.06 4.72 18.83
C LEU A 114 7.66 5.73 19.91
N GLU A 115 6.63 5.44 20.69
CA GLU A 115 6.22 6.24 21.85
C GLU A 115 7.36 6.28 22.89
N ALA A 116 7.91 5.12 23.26
CA ALA A 116 9.04 5.05 24.19
C ALA A 116 10.28 5.79 23.68
N ALA A 117 10.60 5.69 22.38
CA ALA A 117 11.71 6.42 21.78
C ALA A 117 11.47 7.93 21.71
N ALA A 118 10.23 8.38 21.55
CA ALA A 118 9.88 9.80 21.56
C ALA A 118 9.95 10.39 22.98
N GLU A 119 9.58 9.62 24.00
CA GLU A 119 9.70 10.02 25.41
C GLU A 119 11.16 10.06 25.89
N ASP A 120 11.97 9.05 25.51
CA ASP A 120 13.39 8.93 25.85
C ASP A 120 14.22 8.46 24.65
N PRO A 121 14.72 9.38 23.80
CA PRO A 121 15.52 9.03 22.64
C PRO A 121 16.92 8.55 23.07
N SER A 122 17.10 7.23 23.10
CA SER A 122 18.34 6.57 23.49
C SER A 122 18.70 5.47 22.49
N ALA A 123 19.96 5.01 22.52
CA ALA A 123 20.39 3.91 21.65
C ALA A 123 19.56 2.62 21.87
N ALA A 124 19.06 2.41 23.09
CA ALA A 124 18.23 1.26 23.43
C ALA A 124 16.82 1.40 22.82
N THR A 125 16.12 2.51 23.06
CA THR A 125 14.76 2.72 22.52
C THR A 125 14.74 2.76 20.99
N LEU A 126 15.76 3.34 20.35
CA LEU A 126 15.92 3.28 18.89
C LEU A 126 16.20 1.86 18.39
N SER A 127 16.87 1.02 19.18
CA SER A 127 17.07 -0.40 18.84
C SER A 127 15.78 -1.20 18.94
N ASP A 128 14.93 -0.88 19.91
CA ASP A 128 13.62 -1.50 20.07
C ASP A 128 12.71 -1.16 18.88
N VAL A 129 12.70 0.11 18.43
CA VAL A 129 11.99 0.52 17.21
C VAL A 129 12.45 -0.29 15.99
N ARG A 130 13.77 -0.44 15.80
CA ARG A 130 14.32 -1.26 14.69
C ARG A 130 13.87 -2.72 14.76
N THR A 131 13.83 -3.29 15.96
CA THR A 131 13.39 -4.67 16.19
C THR A 131 11.90 -4.84 15.91
N ALA A 132 11.07 -3.93 16.43
CA ALA A 132 9.63 -3.94 16.18
C ALA A 132 9.28 -3.78 14.69
N ARG A 133 10.05 -2.95 13.97
CA ARG A 133 9.92 -2.81 12.51
C ARG A 133 10.25 -4.11 11.76
N GLN A 134 11.27 -4.85 12.18
CA GLN A 134 11.59 -6.16 11.60
C GLN A 134 10.47 -7.17 11.86
N ALA A 135 9.87 -7.14 13.05
CA ALA A 135 8.71 -7.97 13.37
C ALA A 135 7.52 -7.64 12.44
N LEU A 136 7.21 -6.36 12.24
CA LEU A 136 6.17 -5.91 11.31
C LEU A 136 6.43 -6.39 9.88
N THR A 137 7.67 -6.21 9.38
CA THR A 137 8.05 -6.67 8.03
C THR A 137 7.86 -8.19 7.88
N SER A 138 8.20 -8.95 8.92
CA SER A 138 8.06 -10.40 8.93
C SER A 138 6.59 -10.82 8.92
N ALA A 139 5.76 -10.18 9.74
CA ALA A 139 4.32 -10.44 9.79
C ALA A 139 3.64 -10.14 8.44
N VAL A 140 3.95 -9.00 7.83
CA VAL A 140 3.43 -8.62 6.50
C VAL A 140 3.89 -9.60 5.42
N THR A 141 5.14 -10.06 5.48
CA THR A 141 5.65 -11.09 4.56
C THR A 141 4.91 -12.42 4.73
N ALA A 142 4.64 -12.83 5.97
CA ALA A 142 3.88 -14.04 6.26
C ALA A 142 2.44 -13.94 5.74
N LEU A 143 1.78 -12.80 5.99
CA LEU A 143 0.46 -12.50 5.47
C LEU A 143 0.44 -12.61 3.95
N THR A 144 1.36 -11.96 3.23
CA THR A 144 1.30 -12.10 1.77
C THR A 144 1.71 -13.49 1.26
N GLY A 145 2.53 -14.21 2.03
CA GLY A 145 2.77 -15.62 1.74
C GLY A 145 1.51 -16.48 1.87
N ALA A 146 0.55 -16.08 2.71
CA ALA A 146 -0.74 -16.74 2.86
C ALA A 146 -1.74 -16.32 1.79
N VAL A 147 -1.70 -15.07 1.32
CA VAL A 147 -2.53 -14.58 0.21
C VAL A 147 -1.84 -14.91 -1.13
N THR A 148 -1.81 -16.20 -1.49
CA THR A 148 -1.07 -16.73 -2.66
C THR A 148 -1.71 -16.47 -4.02
N ASP A 149 -2.93 -15.95 -4.06
CA ASP A 149 -3.72 -15.72 -5.29
C ASP A 149 -3.84 -14.23 -5.64
N CYS A 150 -2.88 -13.43 -5.17
CA CYS A 150 -2.51 -12.13 -5.72
C CYS A 150 -1.27 -12.31 -6.63
#